data_AF-A0A662V6P7-F1
#
_entry.id   AF-A0A662V6P7-F1
#
_cell.length_a   1.000
_cell.length_b   1.000
_cell.length_c   1.000
_cell.angle_alpha   90.00
_cell.angle_beta   90.00
_cell.angle_gamma   90.00
#
_symmetry.space_group_name_H-M   'P 1'
#
loop_
_entity.id
_entity.type
_entity.pdbx_description
1 polymer ?
#
loop_
_entity_poly.entity_id
_entity_poly.type
_entity_poly.pdbx_seq_one_letter_code
_entity_poly.pdbx_strand_id
1 'polypeptide(L)'
;MRSLTLLMLITIMTFLILTSQIISQHTLVLTIVDEVSLKEIAPQAISKISWNPEYESIALVGTDAIYLYNVSTKELKKLFIGAQVLGFGWSPNGKYLAIRTRHAVLIY
;
A
#
# COMPACT_ATOMS: atom_id res chain seq x y z
N MET A 1 -39.15 -20.42 25.28
CA MET A 1 -37.72 -20.82 25.29
C MET A 1 -37.13 -21.07 23.89
N ARG A 2 -37.80 -21.79 22.97
CA ARG A 2 -37.32 -22.04 21.58
C ARG A 2 -37.14 -20.79 20.69
N SER A 3 -37.90 -19.72 20.93
CA SER A 3 -37.80 -18.47 20.14
C SER A 3 -36.54 -17.66 20.44
N LEU A 4 -36.04 -17.70 21.68
CA LEU A 4 -34.88 -16.91 22.11
C LEU A 4 -33.57 -17.54 21.61
N THR A 5 -33.52 -18.88 21.57
CA THR A 5 -32.38 -19.63 21.03
C THR A 5 -32.21 -19.42 19.52
N LEU A 6 -33.32 -19.30 18.79
CA LEU A 6 -33.29 -19.03 17.35
C LEU A 6 -32.77 -17.63 17.04
N LEU A 7 -33.23 -16.62 17.79
CA LEU A 7 -32.76 -15.25 17.64
C LEU A 7 -31.25 -15.12 17.93
N MET A 8 -30.79 -15.77 19.00
CA MET A 8 -29.37 -15.78 19.35
C MET A 8 -28.49 -16.46 18.29
N LEU A 9 -29.00 -17.51 17.63
CA LEU A 9 -28.28 -18.15 16.53
C LEU A 9 -28.14 -17.22 15.31
N ILE A 10 -29.21 -16.49 14.97
CA ILE A 10 -29.22 -15.56 13.84
C ILE A 10 -28.26 -14.39 14.09
N THR A 11 -28.23 -13.84 15.31
CA THR A 11 -27.30 -12.76 15.64
C THR A 11 -25.84 -13.22 15.60
N ILE A 12 -25.54 -14.44 16.05
CA ILE A 12 -24.19 -15.00 15.97
C ILE A 12 -23.80 -15.25 14.50
N MET A 13 -24.69 -15.82 13.69
CA MET A 13 -24.41 -16.07 12.26
C MET A 13 -24.17 -14.79 11.48
N THR A 14 -24.99 -13.76 11.69
CA THR A 14 -24.81 -12.45 11.04
C THR A 14 -23.51 -11.77 11.47
N PHE A 15 -23.14 -11.86 12.76
CA PHE A 15 -21.86 -11.35 13.25
C PHE A 15 -20.66 -12.08 12.62
N LEU A 16 -20.72 -13.41 12.47
CA LEU A 16 -19.66 -14.19 11.82
C LEU A 16 -19.51 -13.84 10.34
N ILE A 17 -20.63 -13.63 9.64
CA ILE A 17 -20.61 -13.21 8.23
C ILE A 17 -19.98 -11.81 8.09
N LEU A 18 -20.37 -10.87 8.95
CA LEU A 18 -19.82 -9.50 8.96
C LEU A 18 -18.31 -9.48 9.18
N THR A 19 -17.81 -10.22 10.17
CA THR A 19 -16.36 -10.27 10.47
C THR A 19 -15.57 -10.93 9.35
N SER A 20 -16.10 -12.01 8.74
CA SER A 20 -15.50 -12.64 7.57
C SER A 20 -15.38 -11.67 6.38
N GLN A 21 -16.43 -10.87 6.13
CA GLN A 21 -16.45 -9.92 5.02
C GLN A 21 -15.46 -8.77 5.21
N ILE A 22 -15.30 -8.28 6.44
CA ILE A 22 -14.29 -7.26 6.78
C ILE A 22 -12.87 -7.82 6.57
N ILE A 23 -12.57 -9.02 7.08
CA ILE A 23 -11.27 -9.66 6.90
C ILE A 23 -10.96 -9.87 5.42
N SER A 24 -11.95 -10.30 4.63
CA SER A 24 -11.80 -10.50 3.20
C SER A 24 -11.43 -9.19 2.49
N GLN A 25 -12.08 -8.07 2.79
CA GLN A 25 -11.74 -6.77 2.19
C GLN A 25 -10.30 -6.34 2.51
N HIS A 26 -9.86 -6.47 3.76
CA HIS A 26 -8.48 -6.15 4.16
C HIS A 26 -7.46 -7.09 3.52
N THR A 27 -7.78 -8.38 3.40
CA THR A 27 -6.90 -9.38 2.77
C THR A 27 -6.83 -9.18 1.24
N LEU A 28 -7.94 -8.81 0.61
CA LEU A 28 -8.01 -8.58 -0.84
C LEU A 28 -7.18 -7.36 -1.25
N VAL A 29 -7.21 -6.25 -0.51
CA VAL A 29 -6.35 -5.09 -0.79
C VAL A 29 -4.87 -5.47 -0.74
N LEU A 30 -4.47 -6.29 0.23
CA LEU A 30 -3.10 -6.82 0.33
C LEU A 30 -2.73 -7.79 -0.81
N THR A 31 -3.72 -8.38 -1.49
CA THR A 31 -3.54 -9.36 -2.57
C THR A 31 -3.57 -8.73 -3.98
N ILE A 32 -4.18 -7.54 -4.14
CA ILE A 32 -4.52 -7.00 -5.47
C ILE A 32 -3.36 -6.28 -6.18
N VAL A 33 -2.27 -5.94 -5.48
CA VAL A 33 -1.10 -5.35 -6.15
C VAL A 33 0.09 -6.30 -6.11
N ASP A 34 0.24 -7.06 -7.19
CA ASP A 34 1.37 -7.97 -7.37
C ASP A 34 2.68 -7.17 -7.52
N GLU A 35 3.68 -7.53 -6.72
CA GLU A 35 5.00 -6.94 -6.74
C GLU A 35 5.65 -7.07 -8.13
N VAL A 36 5.41 -8.18 -8.84
CA VAL A 36 5.95 -8.42 -10.19
C VAL A 36 5.37 -7.41 -11.17
N SER A 37 4.05 -7.23 -11.14
CA SER A 37 3.33 -6.28 -12.01
C SER A 37 3.82 -4.84 -11.79
N LEU A 38 4.06 -4.45 -10.54
CA LEU A 38 4.56 -3.12 -10.20
C LEU A 38 5.98 -2.85 -10.75
N LYS A 39 6.84 -3.87 -10.78
CA LYS A 39 8.19 -3.72 -11.34
C LYS A 39 8.15 -3.56 -12.86
N GLU A 40 7.20 -4.21 -13.55
CA GLU A 40 7.04 -4.11 -15.00
C GLU A 40 6.49 -2.77 -15.47
N ILE A 41 5.59 -2.13 -14.70
CA ILE A 41 5.06 -0.81 -15.06
C ILE A 41 6.10 0.32 -14.89
N ALA A 42 7.14 0.08 -14.09
CA ALA A 42 8.16 1.08 -13.85
C ALA A 42 9.11 1.19 -15.04
N PRO A 43 9.46 2.41 -15.50
CA PRO A 43 10.32 2.59 -16.67
C PRO A 43 11.81 2.29 -16.41
N GLN A 44 12.15 1.69 -15.26
CA GLN A 44 13.49 1.23 -14.92
C GLN A 44 13.42 0.09 -13.89
N ALA A 45 14.52 -0.62 -13.69
CA ALA A 45 14.63 -1.64 -12.66
C ALA A 45 14.36 -1.06 -11.26
N ILE A 46 13.44 -1.70 -10.55
CA ILE A 46 13.05 -1.35 -9.18
C ILE A 46 13.77 -2.28 -8.21
N SER A 47 14.56 -1.70 -7.31
CA SER A 47 15.31 -2.44 -6.31
C SER A 47 14.51 -2.64 -5.02
N LYS A 48 13.55 -1.75 -4.73
CA LYS A 48 12.73 -1.83 -3.52
C LYS A 48 11.34 -1.25 -3.73
N ILE A 49 10.37 -1.84 -3.05
CA ILE A 49 8.98 -1.42 -3.04
C ILE A 49 8.55 -1.18 -1.60
N SER A 50 7.74 -0.15 -1.36
CA SER A 50 7.20 0.13 -0.03
C SER A 50 5.84 0.79 -0.10
N TRP A 51 4.88 0.16 0.57
CA TRP A 51 3.59 0.75 0.83
C TRP A 51 3.71 1.97 1.73
N ASN A 52 2.87 2.96 1.45
CA ASN A 52 2.48 3.98 2.40
C ASN A 52 1.66 3.33 3.55
N PRO A 53 1.79 3.79 4.81
CA PRO A 53 0.98 3.31 5.94
C PRO A 53 -0.54 3.27 5.72
N GLU A 54 -1.10 4.20 4.93
CA GLU A 54 -2.53 4.27 4.63
C GLU A 54 -2.94 3.39 3.43
N TYR A 55 -1.99 2.68 2.81
CA TYR A 55 -2.21 1.78 1.67
C TYR A 55 -2.80 2.43 0.40
N GLU A 56 -2.81 3.76 0.31
CA GLU A 56 -3.30 4.48 -0.88
C GLU A 56 -2.26 4.56 -2.00
N SER A 57 -0.98 4.41 -1.65
CA SER A 57 0.12 4.58 -2.57
C SER A 57 1.32 3.69 -2.26
N ILE A 58 2.12 3.43 -3.28
CA ILE A 58 3.30 2.57 -3.22
C ILE A 58 4.49 3.32 -3.80
N ALA A 59 5.56 3.42 -3.02
CA ALA A 59 6.85 3.90 -3.52
C ALA A 59 7.57 2.76 -4.24
N LEU A 60 7.94 2.99 -5.50
CA LEU A 60 8.81 2.13 -6.30
C LEU A 60 10.16 2.82 -6.43
N VAL A 61 11.19 2.25 -5.80
CA VAL A 61 12.52 2.85 -5.73
C VAL A 61 13.45 2.11 -6.67
N GLY A 62 13.97 2.83 -7.68
CA GLY A 62 15.04 2.36 -8.54
C GLY A 62 16.34 3.11 -8.24
N THR A 63 17.34 2.89 -9.10
CA THR A 63 18.70 3.43 -8.90
C THR A 63 18.73 4.96 -8.85
N ASP A 64 18.09 5.62 -9.82
CA ASP A 64 18.20 7.07 -10.02
C ASP A 64 16.85 7.81 -9.93
N ALA A 65 15.78 7.09 -9.61
CA ALA A 65 14.44 7.67 -9.50
C ALA A 65 13.56 6.90 -8.52
N ILE A 66 12.58 7.63 -7.99
CA ILE A 66 11.48 7.09 -7.21
C ILE A 66 10.19 7.40 -7.95
N TYR A 67 9.34 6.39 -8.04
CA TYR A 67 7.98 6.52 -8.56
C TYR A 67 6.99 6.31 -7.44
N LEU A 68 5.86 6.99 -7.53
CA LEU A 68 4.71 6.80 -6.66
C LEU A 68 3.58 6.22 -7.49
N TYR A 69 3.14 5.03 -7.13
CA TYR A 69 1.98 4.37 -7.72
C TYR A 69 0.76 4.61 -6.83
N ASN A 70 -0.27 5.27 -7.36
CA ASN A 70 -1.56 5.41 -6.69
C ASN A 70 -2.43 4.19 -7.00
N VAL A 71 -2.90 3.49 -5.96
CA VAL A 71 -3.62 2.23 -6.13
C VAL A 71 -5.04 2.44 -6.67
N SER A 72 -5.70 3.51 -6.24
CA SER A 72 -7.07 3.82 -6.64
C SER A 72 -7.17 4.30 -8.08
N THR A 73 -6.27 5.20 -8.49
CA THR A 73 -6.25 5.75 -9.86
C THR A 73 -5.43 4.90 -10.83
N LYS A 74 -4.62 3.97 -10.32
CA LYS A 74 -3.63 3.18 -11.08
C LYS A 74 -2.59 4.03 -11.81
N GLU A 75 -2.36 5.25 -11.33
CA GLU A 75 -1.42 6.18 -11.94
C GLU A 75 -0.02 6.00 -11.36
N LEU A 76 0.98 6.04 -12.24
CA LEU A 76 2.39 6.05 -11.87
C LEU A 76 2.96 7.46 -12.07
N LYS A 77 3.35 8.11 -10.97
CA LYS A 77 3.98 9.42 -11.01
C LYS A 77 5.47 9.31 -10.74
N LYS A 78 6.30 9.90 -11.60
CA LYS A 78 7.74 10.06 -11.33
C LYS A 78 7.94 11.22 -10.35
N LEU A 79 8.61 10.95 -9.23
CA LEU A 79 8.62 11.85 -8.08
C LEU A 79 9.99 12.54 -7.90
N PHE A 80 11.08 11.83 -8.18
CA PHE A 80 12.43 12.37 -8.13
C PHE A 80 13.32 11.83 -9.26
N ILE A 81 14.25 12.66 -9.73
CA ILE A 81 15.24 12.35 -10.76
C ILE A 81 16.59 12.93 -10.33
N GLY A 82 17.66 12.13 -10.38
CA GLY A 82 19.01 12.68 -10.57
C GLY A 82 20.04 12.40 -9.48
N ALA A 83 19.75 11.53 -8.53
CA ALA A 83 20.79 11.05 -7.62
C ALA A 83 20.46 9.64 -7.09
N GLN A 84 21.53 8.88 -6.85
CA GLN A 84 21.42 7.57 -6.22
C GLN A 84 20.66 7.68 -4.88
N VAL A 85 19.56 6.96 -4.77
CA VAL A 85 18.78 6.87 -3.54
C VAL A 85 19.55 6.02 -2.53
N LEU A 86 19.94 6.61 -1.40
CA LEU A 86 20.67 5.95 -0.32
C LEU A 86 19.75 5.44 0.81
N GLY A 87 18.50 5.86 0.79
CA GLY A 87 17.51 5.52 1.81
C GLY A 87 16.23 6.31 1.61
N PHE A 88 15.13 5.77 2.11
CA PHE A 88 13.83 6.44 2.10
C PHE A 88 12.96 5.93 3.26
N GLY A 89 11.94 6.68 3.62
CA GLY A 89 10.98 6.29 4.64
C GLY A 89 9.71 7.13 4.59
N TRP A 90 8.56 6.46 4.71
CA TRP A 90 7.27 7.10 4.86
C TRP A 90 7.15 7.71 6.25
N SER A 91 6.52 8.88 6.34
CA SER A 91 6.06 9.40 7.62
C SER A 91 5.00 8.46 8.22
N PRO A 92 4.88 8.37 9.56
CA PRO A 92 3.92 7.47 10.19
C PRO A 92 2.47 7.72 9.80
N ASN A 93 2.14 8.96 9.43
CA ASN A 93 0.82 9.38 8.96
C ASN A 93 0.65 9.27 7.43
N GLY A 94 1.59 8.66 6.72
CA GLY A 94 1.55 8.48 5.27
C GLY A 94 1.68 9.75 4.42
N LYS A 95 1.66 10.95 5.02
CA LYS A 95 1.60 12.19 4.25
C LYS A 95 2.90 12.53 3.51
N TYR A 96 4.04 12.08 4.02
CA TYR A 96 5.34 12.46 3.52
C TYR A 96 6.23 11.27 3.20
N LEU A 97 7.05 11.41 2.17
CA LEU A 97 8.14 10.50 1.85
C LEU A 97 9.48 11.21 2.00
N ALA A 98 10.26 10.81 3.01
CA ALA A 98 11.63 11.26 3.14
C ALA A 98 12.54 10.46 2.22
N ILE A 99 13.42 11.13 1.47
CA ILE A 99 14.36 10.54 0.52
C ILE A 99 15.74 11.08 0.83
N ARG A 100 16.70 10.19 1.10
CA ARG A 100 18.10 10.55 1.30
C ARG A 100 18.91 10.22 0.05
N THR A 101 19.59 11.22 -0.46
CA THR A 101 20.56 11.09 -1.57
C THR A 101 21.98 11.39 -1.05
N ARG A 102 23.00 11.30 -1.92
CA ARG A 102 24.36 11.73 -1.55
C ARG A 102 24.46 13.22 -1.22
N HIS A 103 23.64 14.06 -1.85
CA HIS A 103 23.80 15.52 -1.80
C HIS A 103 22.76 16.21 -0.91
N ALA A 104 21.56 15.63 -0.80
CA ALA A 104 20.43 16.25 -0.12
C ALA A 104 19.46 15.23 0.48
N VAL A 105 18.66 15.71 1.42
CA VAL A 105 17.44 15.04 1.88
C VAL A 105 16.24 15.79 1.32
N LEU A 106 15.30 15.06 0.75
CA LEU A 106 14.06 15.59 0.19
C LEU A 106 12.89 15.04 1.00
N ILE A 107 11.86 15.88 1.17
CA ILE A 107 10.58 15.48 1.74
C ILE A 107 9.54 15.83 0.68
N TYR A 108 8.81 14.83 0.23
CA TYR A 108 7.70 14.98 -0.71
C TYR A 108 6.39 14.73 0.01
#